data_AF-A0A383CS94-F1
#
_entry.id   AF-A0A383CS94-F1
#
_cell.length_a   1.000
_cell.length_b   1.000
_cell.length_c   1.000
_cell.angle_alpha   90.00
_cell.angle_beta   90.00
_cell.angle_gamma   90.00
#
_symmetry.space_group_name_H-M   'P 1'
#
loop_
_entity.id
_entity.type
_entity.pdbx_description
1 polymer ?
#
loop_
_entity_poly.entity_id
_entity_poly.type
_entity_poly.pdbx_seq_one_letter_code
_entity_poly.pdbx_strand_id
1 'polypeptide(L)'
;DVGKPIRLYVNIIKTGDKMLVDWTGSSEQVKGAINNTLSFTKAASYTGVRSILPDGIPNNEGVFRVINVTAPSGTIANGVLPAACAARGLTGFRMVDCMLGALAKMLPDKVCAASDGGNSGVSIGGYDDERKPYIYVDFACGTWGGRPFGDGLQGNSNMFANMASQSVEVIEAEQPVEILAYEFLPDRAGAGQFRGGAPYYREYRFTEREAVLQVRTDRARFRPYGLYGGRPGQPSANY
;
A
#
# COMPACT_ATOMS: atom_id res chain seq x y z
N ASP A 1 5.76 5.61 -20.19
CA ASP A 1 4.92 6.19 -19.12
C ASP A 1 5.74 6.75 -17.95
N VAL A 2 7.08 6.65 -17.98
CA VAL A 2 7.96 7.16 -16.91
C VAL A 2 7.74 8.66 -16.68
N GLY A 3 7.64 9.06 -15.41
CA GLY A 3 7.47 10.46 -14.99
C GLY A 3 6.05 11.02 -15.08
N LYS A 4 5.10 10.29 -15.69
CA LYS A 4 3.69 10.70 -15.75
C LYS A 4 2.93 10.23 -14.50
N PRO A 5 2.12 11.08 -13.86
CA PRO A 5 1.27 10.65 -12.74
C PRO A 5 0.25 9.60 -13.19
N ILE A 6 0.04 8.58 -12.37
CA ILE A 6 -1.00 7.57 -12.57
C ILE A 6 -2.15 7.92 -11.64
N ARG A 7 -3.30 8.28 -12.21
CA ARG A 7 -4.49 8.67 -11.46
C ARG A 7 -5.27 7.44 -11.05
N LEU A 8 -5.55 7.34 -9.75
CA LEU A 8 -6.61 6.50 -9.22
C LEU A 8 -7.79 7.40 -8.87
N TYR A 9 -8.98 7.01 -9.32
CA TYR A 9 -10.20 7.77 -9.08
C TYR A 9 -11.33 6.79 -8.79
N VAL A 10 -12.05 7.05 -7.71
CA VAL A 10 -13.21 6.25 -7.33
C VAL A 10 -14.38 7.15 -6.98
N ASN A 11 -15.56 6.74 -7.42
CA ASN A 11 -16.83 7.29 -7.00
C ASN A 11 -17.60 6.23 -6.21
N ILE A 12 -18.11 6.59 -5.03
CA ILE A 12 -18.89 5.70 -4.18
C ILE A 12 -20.30 6.24 -4.09
N ILE A 13 -21.28 5.46 -4.54
CA ILE A 13 -22.69 5.82 -4.55
C ILE A 13 -23.45 4.80 -3.71
N LYS A 14 -24.11 5.27 -2.65
CA LYS A 14 -24.93 4.42 -1.77
C LYS A 14 -26.41 4.73 -2.02
N THR A 15 -27.17 3.70 -2.41
CA THR A 15 -28.61 3.81 -2.68
C THR A 15 -29.34 2.68 -1.98
N GLY A 16 -30.23 3.01 -1.04
CA GLY A 16 -30.93 1.99 -0.24
C GLY A 16 -29.95 1.10 0.53
N ASP A 17 -30.02 -0.20 0.26
CA ASP A 17 -29.20 -1.28 0.81
C ASP A 17 -27.99 -1.66 -0.07
N LYS A 18 -27.78 -0.96 -1.20
CA LYS A 18 -26.71 -1.25 -2.16
C LYS A 18 -25.68 -0.12 -2.23
N MET A 19 -24.47 -0.50 -2.59
CA MET A 19 -23.36 0.40 -2.86
C MET A 19 -22.77 0.11 -4.24
N LEU A 20 -22.55 1.16 -5.04
CA LEU A 20 -21.75 1.12 -6.25
C LEU A 20 -20.39 1.78 -5.97
N VAL A 21 -19.32 1.08 -6.30
CA VAL A 21 -17.94 1.55 -6.29
C VAL A 21 -17.45 1.58 -7.73
N ASP A 22 -17.38 2.78 -8.31
CA ASP A 22 -17.04 2.98 -9.72
C ASP A 22 -15.66 3.62 -9.87
N TRP A 23 -14.75 2.89 -10.50
CA TRP A 23 -13.36 3.31 -10.77
C TRP A 23 -13.20 4.03 -12.12
N THR A 24 -14.30 4.35 -12.82
CA THR A 24 -14.28 5.15 -14.04
C THR A 24 -13.60 6.50 -13.81
N GLY A 25 -12.62 6.84 -14.66
CA GLY A 25 -11.78 8.04 -14.51
C GLY A 25 -10.37 7.77 -13.96
N SER A 26 -10.08 6.52 -13.56
CA SER A 26 -8.71 6.05 -13.34
C SER A 26 -7.93 5.99 -14.66
N SER A 27 -6.60 6.11 -14.59
CA SER A 27 -5.72 6.09 -15.76
C SER A 27 -5.83 4.79 -16.56
N GLU A 28 -5.48 4.86 -17.85
CA GLU A 28 -5.22 3.68 -18.69
C GLU A 28 -4.16 2.78 -18.05
N GLN A 29 -4.18 1.49 -18.42
CA GLN A 29 -3.16 0.54 -18.03
C GLN A 29 -1.77 1.00 -18.50
N VAL A 30 -0.74 0.71 -17.71
CA VAL A 30 0.64 1.17 -17.93
C VAL A 30 1.56 0.01 -18.30
N LYS A 31 2.72 0.33 -18.89
CA LYS A 31 3.74 -0.69 -19.22
C LYS A 31 4.36 -1.35 -17.98
N GLY A 32 4.37 -0.66 -16.84
CA GLY A 32 4.90 -1.18 -15.58
C GLY A 32 4.04 -2.31 -15.02
N ALA A 33 4.62 -3.18 -14.19
CA ALA A 33 3.95 -4.37 -13.66
C ALA A 33 2.92 -4.10 -12.55
N ILE A 34 2.36 -2.89 -12.48
CA ILE A 34 1.50 -2.38 -11.40
C ILE A 34 0.01 -2.34 -11.80
N ASN A 35 -0.38 -2.96 -12.91
CA ASN A 35 -1.77 -3.04 -13.32
C ASN A 35 -2.56 -4.05 -12.50
N ASN A 36 -3.85 -3.80 -12.30
CA ASN A 36 -4.75 -4.68 -11.56
C ASN A 36 -5.75 -5.38 -12.48
N THR A 37 -6.07 -6.62 -12.13
CA THR A 37 -7.28 -7.28 -12.61
C THR A 37 -8.50 -6.70 -11.90
N LEU A 38 -9.68 -6.80 -12.51
CA LEU A 38 -10.93 -6.38 -11.86
C LEU A 38 -11.16 -7.09 -10.52
N SER A 39 -10.74 -8.36 -10.37
CA SER A 39 -10.83 -9.11 -9.12
C SER A 39 -10.01 -8.48 -7.98
N PHE A 40 -8.83 -7.95 -8.28
CA PHE A 40 -7.98 -7.30 -7.28
C PHE A 40 -8.52 -5.92 -6.91
N THR A 41 -9.06 -5.19 -7.89
CA THR A 41 -9.80 -3.93 -7.68
C THR A 41 -11.03 -4.13 -6.79
N LYS A 42 -11.77 -5.22 -7.01
CA LYS A 42 -12.86 -5.67 -6.13
C LYS A 42 -12.37 -5.88 -4.71
N ALA A 43 -11.29 -6.63 -4.52
CA ALA A 43 -10.71 -6.87 -3.20
C ALA A 43 -10.36 -5.56 -2.47
N ALA A 44 -9.67 -4.61 -3.13
CA ALA A 44 -9.33 -3.31 -2.54
C ALA A 44 -10.60 -2.50 -2.16
N SER A 45 -11.62 -2.54 -3.02
CA SER A 45 -12.91 -1.87 -2.76
C SER A 45 -13.62 -2.49 -1.55
N TYR A 46 -13.64 -3.82 -1.46
CA TYR A 46 -14.22 -4.55 -0.34
C TYR A 46 -13.47 -4.29 0.97
N THR A 47 -12.14 -4.22 0.95
CA THR A 47 -11.37 -3.83 2.14
C THR A 47 -11.73 -2.43 2.62
N GLY A 48 -11.83 -1.46 1.71
CA GLY A 48 -12.25 -0.09 2.05
C GLY A 48 -13.61 -0.07 2.73
N VAL A 49 -14.62 -0.73 2.16
CA VAL A 49 -15.95 -0.82 2.76
C VAL A 49 -15.93 -1.62 4.07
N ARG A 50 -15.21 -2.76 4.12
CA ARG A 50 -15.19 -3.60 5.32
C ARG A 50 -14.54 -2.90 6.53
N SER A 51 -13.60 -1.99 6.29
CA SER A 51 -12.90 -1.24 7.33
C SER A 51 -13.78 -0.31 8.16
N ILE A 52 -14.94 0.10 7.63
CA ILE A 52 -15.88 1.02 8.31
C ILE A 52 -17.12 0.30 8.88
N LEU A 53 -17.27 -0.98 8.58
CA LEU A 53 -18.39 -1.79 9.03
C LEU A 53 -18.19 -2.20 10.49
N PRO A 54 -19.27 -2.31 11.29
CA PRO A 54 -19.17 -2.72 12.67
C PRO A 54 -18.60 -4.15 12.80
N ASP A 55 -18.07 -4.43 13.98
CA ASP A 55 -17.62 -5.76 14.36
C ASP A 55 -18.78 -6.77 14.37
N GLY A 56 -18.44 -8.06 14.30
CA GLY A 56 -19.43 -9.15 14.31
C GLY A 56 -20.08 -9.46 12.95
N ILE A 57 -19.87 -8.65 11.91
CA ILE A 57 -20.27 -9.00 10.54
C ILE A 57 -19.32 -10.08 9.98
N PRO A 58 -19.82 -11.28 9.63
CA PRO A 58 -18.99 -12.36 9.09
C PRO A 58 -18.34 -12.00 7.76
N ASN A 59 -17.11 -12.44 7.54
CA ASN A 59 -16.41 -12.19 6.28
C ASN A 59 -16.75 -13.29 5.27
N ASN A 60 -17.81 -13.10 4.49
CA ASN A 60 -18.23 -14.02 3.42
C ASN A 60 -18.88 -13.26 2.24
N GLU A 61 -19.22 -13.99 1.17
CA GLU A 61 -19.80 -13.43 -0.06
C GLU A 61 -21.08 -12.59 0.19
N GLY A 62 -21.82 -12.88 1.25
CA GLY A 62 -23.03 -12.13 1.60
C GLY A 62 -22.77 -10.63 1.80
N VAL A 63 -21.61 -10.27 2.37
CA VAL A 63 -21.21 -8.86 2.56
C VAL A 63 -20.91 -8.20 1.21
N PHE A 64 -20.32 -8.94 0.28
CA PHE A 64 -19.90 -8.41 -1.02
C PHE A 64 -21.04 -8.32 -2.03
N ARG A 65 -22.13 -9.09 -1.83
CA ARG A 65 -23.30 -9.12 -2.73
C ARG A 65 -23.96 -7.77 -2.94
N VAL A 66 -23.93 -6.91 -1.92
CA VAL A 66 -24.52 -5.57 -1.95
C VAL A 66 -23.53 -4.48 -2.42
N ILE A 67 -22.29 -4.86 -2.73
CA ILE A 67 -21.22 -3.96 -3.17
C ILE A 67 -20.90 -4.27 -4.63
N ASN A 68 -21.48 -3.50 -5.55
CA ASN A 68 -21.14 -3.59 -6.95
C ASN A 68 -19.86 -2.78 -7.23
N VAL A 69 -18.87 -3.40 -7.85
CA VAL A 69 -17.59 -2.74 -8.18
C VAL A 69 -17.37 -2.78 -9.69
N THR A 70 -17.19 -1.61 -10.29
CA THR A 70 -17.00 -1.45 -11.73
C THR A 70 -15.70 -0.71 -12.04
N ALA A 71 -15.08 -1.06 -13.16
CA ALA A 71 -13.91 -0.36 -13.71
C ALA A 71 -13.86 -0.58 -15.23
N PRO A 72 -13.66 0.47 -16.04
CA PRO A 72 -13.55 0.32 -17.50
C PRO A 72 -12.38 -0.62 -17.88
N SER A 73 -12.61 -1.46 -18.88
CA SER A 73 -11.58 -2.36 -19.43
C SER A 73 -10.41 -1.56 -20.01
N GLY A 74 -9.18 -2.05 -19.84
CA GLY A 74 -7.97 -1.37 -20.32
C GLY A 74 -7.44 -0.27 -19.39
N THR A 75 -7.95 -0.19 -18.16
CA THR A 75 -7.49 0.79 -17.16
C THR A 75 -6.53 0.15 -16.16
N ILE A 76 -5.83 0.97 -15.38
CA ILE A 76 -4.98 0.53 -14.27
C ILE A 76 -5.75 -0.31 -13.23
N ALA A 77 -7.07 -0.13 -13.14
CA ALA A 77 -7.98 -0.83 -12.25
C ALA A 77 -8.65 -2.07 -12.90
N ASN A 78 -8.54 -2.25 -14.21
CA ASN A 78 -9.06 -3.42 -14.92
C ASN A 78 -8.28 -3.60 -16.22
N GLY A 79 -7.03 -4.06 -16.05
CA GLY A 79 -6.10 -4.25 -17.16
C GLY A 79 -6.52 -5.43 -18.03
N VAL A 80 -6.24 -5.30 -19.33
CA VAL A 80 -6.35 -6.37 -20.31
C VAL A 80 -4.96 -6.84 -20.75
N LEU A 81 -4.88 -8.07 -21.24
CA LEU A 81 -3.64 -8.59 -21.81
C LEU A 81 -3.11 -7.62 -22.90
N PRO A 82 -1.79 -7.36 -22.96
CA PRO A 82 -0.70 -7.98 -22.20
C PRO A 82 -0.24 -7.17 -20.95
N ALA A 83 -1.14 -6.47 -20.24
CA ALA A 83 -0.77 -5.71 -19.03
C ALA A 83 -0.09 -6.58 -17.97
N ALA A 84 1.06 -6.11 -17.45
CA ALA A 84 1.79 -6.80 -16.41
C ALA A 84 1.23 -6.48 -15.01
N CYS A 85 1.13 -7.50 -14.15
CA CYS A 85 0.43 -7.45 -12.85
C CYS A 85 1.26 -7.96 -11.66
N ALA A 86 2.57 -8.18 -11.84
CA ALA A 86 3.43 -8.82 -10.84
C ALA A 86 3.67 -7.95 -9.58
N ALA A 87 3.65 -6.62 -9.74
CA ALA A 87 3.83 -5.64 -8.67
C ALA A 87 2.53 -4.89 -8.33
N ARG A 88 1.37 -5.44 -8.70
CA ARG A 88 0.04 -4.83 -8.56
C ARG A 88 -0.34 -4.44 -7.13
N GLY A 89 0.27 -5.08 -6.12
CA GLY A 89 0.08 -4.76 -4.70
C GLY A 89 0.33 -3.29 -4.40
N LEU A 90 1.36 -2.70 -5.02
CA LEU A 90 1.64 -1.26 -4.96
C LEU A 90 0.39 -0.44 -5.27
N THR A 91 -0.24 -0.68 -6.42
CA THR A 91 -1.47 0.03 -6.80
C THR A 91 -2.62 -0.30 -5.86
N GLY A 92 -2.77 -1.57 -5.44
CA GLY A 92 -3.83 -1.99 -4.50
C GLY A 92 -3.84 -1.21 -3.18
N PHE A 93 -2.67 -0.99 -2.58
CA PHE A 93 -2.55 -0.18 -1.36
C PHE A 93 -3.06 1.25 -1.57
N ARG A 94 -2.72 1.86 -2.71
CA ARG A 94 -3.23 3.20 -3.06
C ARG A 94 -4.71 3.20 -3.43
N MET A 95 -5.24 2.09 -3.94
CA MET A 95 -6.68 1.95 -4.17
C MET A 95 -7.43 1.92 -2.85
N VAL A 96 -6.91 1.24 -1.82
CA VAL A 96 -7.50 1.29 -0.48
C VAL A 96 -7.40 2.69 0.11
N ASP A 97 -6.26 3.38 0.00
CA ASP A 97 -6.19 4.80 0.39
C ASP A 97 -7.26 5.62 -0.38
N CYS A 98 -7.39 5.47 -1.69
CA CYS A 98 -8.39 6.19 -2.48
C CYS A 98 -9.83 5.92 -2.01
N MET A 99 -10.15 4.67 -1.67
CA MET A 99 -11.42 4.28 -1.06
C MET A 99 -11.65 4.99 0.27
N LEU A 100 -10.66 5.00 1.17
CA LEU A 100 -10.74 5.69 2.45
C LEU A 100 -10.98 7.19 2.23
N GLY A 101 -10.28 7.82 1.29
CA GLY A 101 -10.47 9.23 0.97
C GLY A 101 -11.88 9.55 0.48
N ALA A 102 -12.50 8.66 -0.30
CA ALA A 102 -13.89 8.80 -0.71
C ALA A 102 -14.88 8.57 0.46
N LEU A 103 -14.68 7.50 1.23
CA LEU A 103 -15.51 7.16 2.39
C LEU A 103 -15.45 8.22 3.50
N ALA A 104 -14.29 8.86 3.69
CA ALA A 104 -14.07 9.95 4.63
C ALA A 104 -14.98 11.16 4.37
N LYS A 105 -15.45 11.34 3.13
CA LYS A 105 -16.44 12.38 2.79
C LYS A 105 -17.86 12.03 3.23
N MET A 106 -18.16 10.74 3.37
CA MET A 106 -19.48 10.23 3.77
C MET A 106 -19.57 9.94 5.27
N LEU A 107 -18.46 9.51 5.89
CA LEU A 107 -18.39 9.01 7.26
C LEU A 107 -17.17 9.60 7.99
N PRO A 108 -17.17 10.91 8.29
CA PRO A 108 -15.96 11.59 8.73
C PRO A 108 -15.39 11.08 10.06
N ASP A 109 -16.24 10.56 10.93
CA ASP A 109 -15.85 10.08 12.26
C ASP A 109 -15.45 8.60 12.30
N LYS A 110 -15.36 7.93 11.14
CA LYS A 110 -15.08 6.48 11.05
C LYS A 110 -13.84 6.10 10.26
N VAL A 111 -13.24 7.04 9.53
CA VAL A 111 -12.22 6.74 8.52
C VAL A 111 -10.88 7.32 8.92
N CYS A 112 -9.81 6.54 8.79
CA CYS A 112 -8.45 7.03 8.97
C CYS A 112 -7.94 7.79 7.74
N ALA A 113 -6.97 8.68 7.95
CA ALA A 113 -6.23 9.31 6.85
C ALA A 113 -5.41 8.25 6.06
N ALA A 114 -4.92 8.64 4.88
CA ALA A 114 -4.14 7.72 4.05
C ALA A 114 -2.94 7.14 4.81
N SER A 115 -2.70 5.86 4.58
CA SER A 115 -1.46 5.21 4.99
C SER A 115 -0.28 5.73 4.15
N ASP A 116 0.92 5.23 4.43
CA ASP A 116 2.09 5.45 3.57
C ASP A 116 1.97 4.89 2.14
N GLY A 117 0.83 4.34 1.73
CA GLY A 117 0.63 3.78 0.39
C GLY A 117 1.20 2.37 0.22
N GLY A 118 1.51 1.71 1.33
CA GLY A 118 1.92 0.31 1.39
C GLY A 118 3.43 0.09 1.28
N ASN A 119 3.84 -1.15 1.51
CA ASN A 119 5.21 -1.50 1.83
C ASN A 119 6.18 -1.14 0.70
N SER A 120 7.30 -0.52 1.08
CA SER A 120 8.48 -0.43 0.23
C SER A 120 9.13 -1.81 0.18
N GLY A 121 9.34 -2.32 -1.03
CA GLY A 121 9.92 -3.64 -1.26
C GLY A 121 11.39 -3.54 -1.65
N VAL A 122 12.21 -4.38 -1.05
CA VAL A 122 13.60 -4.61 -1.43
C VAL A 122 13.73 -6.06 -1.89
N SER A 123 14.36 -6.28 -3.03
CA SER A 123 14.71 -7.61 -3.49
C SER A 123 16.17 -7.63 -3.89
N ILE A 124 16.93 -8.59 -3.35
CA ILE A 124 18.35 -8.76 -3.60
C ILE A 124 18.54 -10.18 -4.08
N GLY A 125 19.12 -10.36 -5.25
CA GLY A 125 19.39 -11.68 -5.80
C GLY A 125 20.78 -11.75 -6.40
N GLY A 126 21.37 -12.94 -6.33
CA GLY A 126 22.71 -13.19 -6.84
C GLY A 126 23.16 -14.60 -6.54
N TYR A 127 24.48 -14.77 -6.49
CA TYR A 127 25.13 -16.02 -6.14
C TYR A 127 26.15 -15.76 -5.04
N ASP A 128 26.28 -16.70 -4.11
CA ASP A 128 27.37 -16.68 -3.13
C ASP A 128 28.72 -17.09 -3.77
N ASP A 129 29.80 -17.06 -2.98
CA ASP A 129 31.14 -17.46 -3.42
C ASP A 129 31.22 -18.93 -3.91
N GLU A 130 30.31 -19.81 -3.47
CA GLU A 130 30.18 -21.20 -3.97
C GLU A 130 29.28 -21.33 -5.21
N ARG A 131 28.80 -20.22 -5.78
CA ARG A 131 27.86 -20.14 -6.92
C ARG A 131 26.49 -20.74 -6.65
N LYS A 132 26.04 -20.79 -5.40
CA LYS A 132 24.67 -21.14 -5.08
C LYS A 132 23.78 -19.90 -5.18
N PRO A 133 22.63 -19.98 -5.87
CA PRO A 133 21.75 -18.83 -6.03
C PRO A 133 21.04 -18.50 -4.72
N TYR A 134 20.86 -17.22 -4.45
CA TYR A 134 20.01 -16.72 -3.38
C TYR A 134 19.04 -15.64 -3.89
N ILE A 135 17.92 -15.50 -3.19
CA ILE A 135 16.98 -14.39 -3.37
C ILE A 135 16.43 -13.97 -2.01
N TYR A 136 16.76 -12.76 -1.61
CA TYR A 136 16.17 -12.08 -0.47
C TYR A 136 15.07 -11.15 -0.95
N VAL A 137 13.89 -11.24 -0.32
CA VAL A 137 12.77 -10.33 -0.58
C VAL A 137 12.21 -9.86 0.75
N ASP A 138 12.20 -8.56 0.94
CA ASP A 138 11.62 -7.92 2.11
C ASP A 138 10.59 -6.86 1.70
N PHE A 139 9.53 -6.77 2.50
CA PHE A 139 8.47 -5.78 2.37
C PHE A 139 8.23 -5.17 3.74
N ALA A 140 8.81 -4.00 3.96
CA ALA A 140 8.82 -3.45 5.28
C ALA A 140 7.46 -2.86 5.69
N CYS A 141 7.03 -3.20 6.91
CA CYS A 141 5.76 -2.76 7.46
C CYS A 141 5.77 -1.25 7.71
N GLY A 142 4.75 -0.61 7.16
CA GLY A 142 4.66 0.82 7.04
C GLY A 142 3.99 1.53 8.19
N THR A 143 3.19 2.53 7.84
CA THR A 143 2.44 3.36 8.79
C THR A 143 1.01 3.60 8.33
N TRP A 144 0.12 3.77 9.30
CA TRP A 144 -1.24 4.22 9.04
C TRP A 144 -1.35 5.74 9.21
N GLY A 145 -2.34 6.34 8.55
CA GLY A 145 -2.73 7.71 8.83
C GLY A 145 -3.43 7.85 10.19
N GLY A 146 -3.53 9.09 10.67
CA GLY A 146 -4.28 9.41 11.89
C GLY A 146 -5.71 8.85 11.82
N ARG A 147 -6.16 8.23 12.91
CA ARG A 147 -7.48 7.61 13.04
C ARG A 147 -8.44 8.61 13.72
N PRO A 148 -9.76 8.47 13.55
CA PRO A 148 -10.73 9.39 14.16
C PRO A 148 -10.70 9.40 15.70
N PHE A 149 -10.05 8.41 16.31
CA PHE A 149 -9.97 8.22 17.76
C PHE A 149 -8.53 8.16 18.31
N GLY A 150 -7.51 8.38 17.48
CA GLY A 150 -6.12 8.25 17.93
C GLY A 150 -5.08 8.33 16.81
N ASP A 151 -3.82 8.45 17.20
CA ASP A 151 -2.69 8.46 16.27
C ASP A 151 -2.67 7.21 15.36
N GLY A 152 -2.08 7.37 14.18
CA GLY A 152 -1.81 6.27 13.26
C GLY A 152 -0.83 5.26 13.84
N LEU A 153 -0.97 4.00 13.43
CA LEU A 153 -0.07 2.92 13.82
C LEU A 153 1.27 3.06 13.08
N GLN A 154 2.37 2.77 13.78
CA GLN A 154 3.73 2.76 13.24
C GLN A 154 4.28 1.32 13.27
N GLY A 155 5.01 0.91 12.23
CA GLY A 155 5.53 -0.45 12.09
C GLY A 155 4.45 -1.52 11.86
N ASN A 156 3.34 -1.14 11.23
CA ASN A 156 2.20 -2.04 10.99
C ASN A 156 1.94 -2.22 9.49
N SER A 157 1.46 -3.39 9.08
CA SER A 157 1.12 -3.62 7.67
C SER A 157 -0.02 -2.71 7.23
N ASN A 158 -0.03 -2.32 5.97
CA ASN A 158 -1.21 -1.66 5.39
C ASN A 158 -2.43 -2.58 5.56
N MET A 159 -3.62 -2.03 5.87
CA MET A 159 -4.83 -2.82 6.13
C MET A 159 -5.22 -3.79 4.99
N PHE A 160 -4.74 -3.55 3.77
CA PHE A 160 -4.97 -4.42 2.62
C PHE A 160 -4.10 -5.68 2.61
N ALA A 161 -3.13 -5.79 3.51
CA ALA A 161 -2.25 -6.94 3.63
C ALA A 161 -2.03 -7.34 5.09
N ASN A 162 -1.85 -8.64 5.32
CA ASN A 162 -1.46 -9.18 6.61
C ASN A 162 0.02 -9.55 6.55
N MET A 163 0.88 -8.64 7.01
CA MET A 163 2.33 -8.81 6.96
C MET A 163 2.94 -8.49 8.32
N ALA A 164 4.10 -9.07 8.59
CA ALA A 164 4.92 -8.78 9.76
C ALA A 164 6.36 -8.58 9.30
N SER A 165 7.10 -7.72 10.00
CA SER A 165 8.54 -7.60 9.80
C SER A 165 9.25 -8.89 10.20
N GLN A 166 10.22 -9.29 9.39
CA GLN A 166 11.08 -10.44 9.71
C GLN A 166 12.08 -10.10 10.82
N SER A 167 12.47 -11.10 11.61
CA SER A 167 13.52 -10.94 12.62
C SER A 167 14.85 -10.61 11.94
N VAL A 168 15.57 -9.62 12.46
CA VAL A 168 16.92 -9.26 11.98
C VAL A 168 17.85 -10.46 12.10
N GLU A 169 17.85 -11.17 13.23
CA GLU A 169 18.70 -12.34 13.46
C GLU A 169 18.48 -13.44 12.40
N VAL A 170 17.23 -13.66 11.98
CA VAL A 170 16.90 -14.66 10.96
C VAL A 170 17.38 -14.20 9.59
N ILE A 171 17.21 -12.92 9.26
CA ILE A 171 17.68 -12.37 7.99
C ILE A 171 19.19 -12.55 7.88
N GLU A 172 19.94 -12.13 8.89
CA GLU A 172 21.41 -12.16 8.88
C GLU A 172 21.97 -13.59 8.95
N ALA A 173 21.24 -14.53 9.55
CA ALA A 173 21.64 -15.93 9.60
C ALA A 173 21.40 -16.68 8.28
N GLU A 174 20.35 -16.32 7.53
CA GLU A 174 19.91 -17.07 6.36
C GLU A 174 20.26 -16.39 5.02
N GLN A 175 20.57 -15.10 5.04
CA GLN A 175 20.76 -14.30 3.83
C GLN A 175 22.09 -13.54 3.89
N PRO A 176 22.72 -13.27 2.72
CA PRO A 176 23.95 -12.49 2.64
C PRO A 176 23.71 -10.97 2.81
N VAL A 177 23.04 -10.59 3.89
CA VAL A 177 22.61 -9.22 4.18
C VAL A 177 22.73 -8.97 5.68
N GLU A 178 23.38 -7.87 6.04
CA GLU A 178 23.45 -7.33 7.40
C GLU A 178 22.55 -6.11 7.52
N ILE A 179 21.77 -6.00 8.61
CA ILE A 179 20.88 -4.87 8.87
C ILE A 179 21.59 -3.88 9.80
N LEU A 180 22.10 -2.79 9.23
CA LEU A 180 22.88 -1.81 9.98
C LEU A 180 22.03 -0.86 10.81
N ALA A 181 20.80 -0.60 10.37
CA ALA A 181 19.85 0.24 11.07
C ALA A 181 18.43 -0.27 10.83
N TYR A 182 17.61 -0.27 11.89
CA TYR A 182 16.17 -0.45 11.80
C TYR A 182 15.47 0.33 12.90
N GLU A 183 15.02 1.54 12.58
CA GLU A 183 14.54 2.50 13.57
C GLU A 183 13.37 3.34 13.08
N PHE A 184 12.58 3.90 14.00
CA PHE A 184 11.55 4.88 13.64
C PHE A 184 12.18 6.26 13.45
N LEU A 185 11.75 6.97 12.41
CA LEU A 185 12.16 8.34 12.12
C LEU A 185 11.22 9.33 12.83
N PRO A 186 11.70 10.04 13.88
CA PRO A 186 10.89 11.04 14.56
C PRO A 186 10.52 12.20 13.64
N ASP A 187 9.41 12.88 13.96
CA ASP A 187 8.97 14.13 13.31
C ASP A 187 8.79 14.07 11.79
N ARG A 188 8.61 12.87 11.23
CA ARG A 188 8.35 12.65 9.79
C ARG A 188 6.91 12.26 9.47
N ALA A 189 6.12 11.96 10.49
CA ALA A 189 4.71 11.67 10.36
C ALA A 189 3.89 12.89 9.90
N GLY A 190 2.75 12.64 9.26
CA GLY A 190 1.79 13.71 8.95
C GLY A 190 1.18 14.30 10.21
N ALA A 191 1.27 15.62 10.38
CA ALA A 191 0.73 16.32 11.53
C ALA A 191 -0.80 16.47 11.44
N GLY A 192 -1.50 16.37 12.58
CA GLY A 192 -2.94 16.54 12.71
C GLY A 192 -3.33 16.48 14.19
N GLN A 193 -4.63 16.61 14.50
CA GLN A 193 -5.13 16.36 15.87
C GLN A 193 -4.69 14.97 16.36
N PHE A 194 -4.79 13.98 15.47
CA PHE A 194 -4.14 12.69 15.58
C PHE A 194 -3.14 12.57 14.45
N ARG A 195 -1.85 12.37 14.78
CA ARG A 195 -0.79 12.31 13.78
C ARG A 195 -0.81 10.96 13.06
N GLY A 196 -0.15 10.89 11.90
CA GLY A 196 0.20 9.60 11.29
C GLY A 196 1.21 8.81 12.13
N GLY A 197 1.39 7.54 11.79
CA GLY A 197 2.48 6.73 12.35
C GLY A 197 3.86 7.26 11.94
N ALA A 198 4.87 7.07 12.79
CA ALA A 198 6.25 7.40 12.44
C ALA A 198 6.77 6.41 11.39
N PRO A 199 7.32 6.88 10.25
CA PRO A 199 7.94 6.00 9.27
C PRO A 199 9.22 5.39 9.85
N TYR A 200 9.74 4.35 9.22
CA TYR A 200 11.01 3.73 9.64
C TYR A 200 12.13 4.05 8.65
N TYR A 201 13.37 3.94 9.13
CA TYR A 201 14.59 3.89 8.35
C TYR A 201 15.15 2.47 8.43
N ARG A 202 15.66 1.98 7.30
CA ARG A 202 16.30 0.67 7.24
C ARG A 202 17.53 0.73 6.33
N GLU A 203 18.66 0.27 6.86
CA GLU A 203 19.94 0.24 6.16
C GLU A 203 20.40 -1.21 6.01
N TYR A 204 20.82 -1.55 4.80
CA TYR A 204 21.24 -2.89 4.42
C TYR A 204 22.69 -2.83 3.94
N ARG A 205 23.54 -3.69 4.49
CA ARG A 205 24.86 -4.00 3.93
C ARG A 205 24.80 -5.37 3.32
N PHE A 206 25.17 -5.44 2.05
CA PHE A 206 25.31 -6.71 1.36
C PHE A 206 26.69 -7.33 1.62
N THR A 207 26.75 -8.64 1.85
CA THR A 207 27.97 -9.32 2.29
C THR A 207 28.72 -10.07 1.19
N GLU A 208 28.10 -10.43 0.06
CA GLU A 208 28.85 -10.99 -1.08
C GLU A 208 29.49 -9.89 -1.93
N ARG A 209 30.31 -10.33 -2.90
CA ARG A 209 30.98 -9.46 -3.86
C ARG A 209 30.04 -8.77 -4.84
N GLU A 210 28.97 -9.46 -5.26
CA GLU A 210 28.02 -8.93 -6.25
C GLU A 210 26.58 -9.36 -5.96
N ALA A 211 25.65 -8.46 -6.28
CA ALA A 211 24.21 -8.71 -6.22
C ALA A 211 23.46 -7.78 -7.18
N VAL A 212 22.24 -8.19 -7.53
CA VAL A 212 21.26 -7.33 -8.18
C VAL A 212 20.25 -6.85 -7.14
N LEU A 213 20.24 -5.54 -6.90
CA LEU A 213 19.25 -4.87 -6.08
C LEU A 213 18.09 -4.37 -6.94
N GLN A 214 16.86 -4.74 -6.55
CA GLN A 214 15.63 -4.13 -7.03
C GLN A 214 14.91 -3.46 -5.86
N VAL A 215 14.65 -2.15 -6.01
CA VAL A 215 13.85 -1.38 -5.05
C VAL A 215 12.50 -1.03 -5.66
N ARG A 216 11.44 -1.30 -4.92
CA ARG A 216 10.06 -0.96 -5.27
C ARG A 216 9.49 -0.01 -4.22
N THR A 217 9.50 1.28 -4.53
CA THR A 217 9.08 2.34 -3.61
C THR A 217 8.17 3.34 -4.31
N ASP A 218 7.42 4.11 -3.54
CA ASP A 218 6.56 5.19 -4.02
C ASP A 218 6.47 6.30 -2.94
N ARG A 219 5.51 7.24 -3.06
CA ARG A 219 5.27 8.38 -2.17
C ARG A 219 6.41 9.41 -2.05
N ALA A 220 7.47 9.28 -2.85
CA ALA A 220 8.50 10.31 -2.97
C ALA A 220 7.95 11.62 -3.56
N ARG A 221 7.12 11.53 -4.61
CA ARG A 221 6.51 12.70 -5.28
C ARG A 221 5.10 13.02 -4.78
N PHE A 222 4.23 12.01 -4.72
CA PHE A 222 2.83 12.15 -4.32
C PHE A 222 2.62 11.59 -2.92
N ARG A 223 2.84 12.44 -1.93
CA ARG A 223 2.74 12.12 -0.51
C ARG A 223 1.31 11.71 -0.10
N PRO A 224 1.15 10.86 0.92
CA PRO A 224 -0.18 10.49 1.41
C PRO A 224 -0.92 11.71 1.95
N TYR A 225 -2.23 11.79 1.69
CA TYR A 225 -3.05 12.92 2.11
C TYR A 225 -3.44 12.80 3.59
N GLY A 226 -3.59 13.96 4.25
CA GLY A 226 -4.29 14.04 5.54
C GLY A 226 -5.79 14.27 5.37
N LEU A 227 -6.56 14.11 6.44
CA LEU A 227 -8.00 14.42 6.49
C LEU A 227 -8.28 15.60 7.43
N TYR A 228 -9.34 16.35 7.16
CA TYR A 228 -9.89 17.40 8.05
C TYR A 228 -8.85 18.42 8.56
N GLY A 229 -7.93 18.85 7.68
CA GLY A 229 -6.85 19.78 8.03
C GLY A 229 -5.52 19.12 8.41
N GLY A 230 -5.48 17.79 8.48
CA GLY A 230 -4.23 17.02 8.61
C GLY A 230 -3.29 17.22 7.42
N ARG A 231 -1.99 17.18 7.69
CA ARG A 231 -0.91 17.41 6.72
C ARG A 231 -0.31 16.09 6.24
N PRO A 232 0.22 16.05 5.00
CA PRO A 232 0.96 14.88 4.51
C PRO A 232 2.22 14.62 5.36
N GLY A 233 2.63 13.35 5.46
CA GLY A 233 3.94 12.98 5.99
C GLY A 233 5.09 13.45 5.08
N GLN A 234 6.32 13.31 5.54
CA GLN A 234 7.52 13.54 4.74
C GLN A 234 7.57 12.57 3.53
N PRO A 235 8.23 12.95 2.43
CA PRO A 235 8.39 12.07 1.27
C PRO A 235 9.31 10.88 1.58
N SER A 236 9.03 9.74 0.95
CA SER A 236 9.94 8.59 0.96
C SER A 236 11.23 8.90 0.20
N ALA A 237 12.35 8.34 0.65
CA ALA A 237 13.65 8.46 0.02
C ALA A 237 14.42 7.14 0.07
N ASN A 238 15.22 6.89 -0.96
CA ASN A 238 16.15 5.76 -1.04
C ASN A 238 17.53 6.33 -1.36
N TYR A 239 18.56 5.81 -0.70
CA TYR A 239 19.94 6.29 -0.79
C TYR A 239 20.87 5.15 -1.18
#